data_AF-B0EAV3-F1
#
_entry.id   AF-B0EAV3-F1
#
_cell.length_a   1.000
_cell.length_b   1.000
_cell.length_c   1.000
_cell.angle_alpha   90.00
_cell.angle_beta   90.00
_cell.angle_gamma   90.00
#
_symmetry.space_group_name_H-M   'P 1'
#
loop_
_entity.id
_entity.type
_entity.pdbx_description
1 polymer ?
#
loop_
_entity_poly.entity_id
_entity_poly.type
_entity_poly.pdbx_seq_one_letter_code
_entity_poly.pdbx_strand_id
1 'polypeptide(L)'
;MGEFIQEIENEICEYCMENDEVFLVDHDIKNHKLTLGLSKYDEEFEIYYDNEYPKSKYVIEMKGKNNEHTIKRTNTMIEIGKIKGIKEVIKIFLENDREERNYIKKKQENHEIQKKKMKERMKEVYKKIVNSKVKSEINFNTQLAFQILSDDIIEIHLNKEKYKFDVEAVNDNPFHWIVSFFGFNDNTKIGKDILKLETLSRLDCIQMEFKFSVTMFPVFPPEYNFLAPKLTKESLKSIFQSGAFADECYNPFTKIKLFNIIWELINLFGKIDFGINQSTVLDYTIQEFYTEQQLCKPFLGQVTHLGQKFILENKIHNIPTNNSIQFNSFITQHYPCIEKFLIGMRHVNFISVNDSGFFCWHGTSDASIQSICKDGFDPMRRTGQFYGRGEYFGKTADISMGYCKGNYHLILCYVLKSDKVKTIDIGYVVDNPADWSYSYCLPLLVITYGNGKPVIFLDKTLN
;
A
#
# COMPACT_ATOMS: atom_id res chain seq x y z
N MET A 1 25.51 26.70 54.90
CA MET A 1 25.57 25.72 53.79
C MET A 1 25.64 24.29 54.32
N GLY A 2 26.56 23.96 55.25
CA GLY A 2 26.64 22.61 55.83
C GLY A 2 25.39 22.13 56.58
N GLU A 3 24.77 22.97 57.42
CA GLU A 3 23.52 22.61 58.14
C GLU A 3 22.36 22.33 57.19
N PHE A 4 22.29 23.05 56.08
CA PHE A 4 21.24 22.91 55.07
C PHE A 4 21.35 21.59 54.28
N ILE A 5 22.56 21.23 53.86
CA ILE A 5 22.83 19.96 53.16
C ILE A 5 22.45 18.78 54.06
N GLN A 6 22.81 18.86 55.35
CA GLN A 6 22.49 17.84 56.33
C GLN A 6 20.96 17.69 56.52
N GLU A 7 20.21 18.77 56.47
CA GLU A 7 18.74 18.74 56.57
C GLU A 7 18.11 18.00 55.38
N ILE A 8 18.58 18.26 54.16
CA ILE A 8 18.16 17.52 52.95
C ILE A 8 18.52 16.04 53.07
N GLU A 9 19.75 15.70 53.44
CA GLU A 9 20.20 14.32 53.55
C GLU A 9 19.43 13.56 54.63
N ASN A 10 19.15 14.19 55.76
CA ASN A 10 18.32 13.60 56.81
C ASN A 10 16.89 13.38 56.32
N GLU A 11 16.30 14.37 55.65
CA GLU A 11 14.94 14.27 55.13
C GLU A 11 14.81 13.13 54.10
N ILE A 12 15.80 12.94 53.22
CA ILE A 12 15.84 11.84 52.25
C ILE A 12 16.10 10.50 52.92
N CYS A 13 17.08 10.43 53.84
CA CYS A 13 17.38 9.21 54.55
C CYS A 13 16.15 8.71 55.32
N GLU A 14 15.46 9.60 56.02
CA GLU A 14 14.20 9.27 56.69
C GLU A 14 13.15 8.76 55.69
N TYR A 15 13.00 9.41 54.54
CA TYR A 15 12.05 8.94 53.51
C TYR A 15 12.40 7.56 52.98
N CYS A 16 13.67 7.30 52.64
CA CYS A 16 14.15 6.01 52.15
C CYS A 16 14.05 4.91 53.21
N MET A 17 14.12 5.25 54.50
CA MET A 17 13.86 4.31 55.60
C MET A 17 12.37 3.98 55.75
N GLU A 18 11.50 4.95 55.49
CA GLU A 18 10.04 4.76 55.52
C GLU A 18 9.49 4.10 54.25
N ASN A 19 10.21 4.20 53.13
CA ASN A 19 9.78 3.74 51.82
C ASN A 19 10.90 2.98 51.09
N ASP A 20 10.79 1.66 51.05
CA ASP A 20 11.74 0.75 50.39
C ASP A 20 11.70 0.80 48.85
N GLU A 21 10.74 1.54 48.27
CA GLU A 21 10.66 1.77 46.82
C GLU A 21 11.74 2.75 46.33
N VAL A 22 12.27 3.61 47.19
CA VAL A 22 13.21 4.69 46.83
C VAL A 22 14.50 4.58 47.62
N PHE A 23 15.64 4.74 46.95
CA PHE A 23 16.94 4.80 47.61
C PHE A 23 17.79 5.95 47.06
N LEU A 24 18.63 6.54 47.89
CA LEU A 24 19.58 7.56 47.47
C LEU A 24 20.76 6.90 46.75
N VAL A 25 21.00 7.30 45.50
CA VAL A 25 22.13 6.84 44.68
C VAL A 25 23.32 7.76 44.86
N ASP A 26 23.10 9.08 44.74
CA ASP A 26 24.14 10.09 44.80
C ASP A 26 23.58 11.46 45.23
N HIS A 27 24.43 12.28 45.84
CA HIS A 27 24.12 13.66 46.21
C HIS A 27 25.24 14.60 45.73
N ASP A 28 25.01 15.25 44.59
CA ASP A 28 25.92 16.25 44.03
C ASP A 28 25.59 17.63 44.59
N ILE A 29 26.16 17.90 45.77
CA ILE A 29 26.01 19.16 46.50
C ILE A 29 26.41 20.37 45.64
N LYS A 30 27.43 20.22 44.78
CA LYS A 30 27.95 21.34 43.97
C LYS A 30 26.94 21.80 42.93
N ASN A 31 26.15 20.87 42.39
CA ASN A 31 25.13 21.12 41.39
C ASN A 31 23.71 21.14 41.96
N HIS A 32 23.55 21.10 43.29
CA HIS A 32 22.27 21.03 43.98
C HIS A 32 21.36 19.93 43.43
N LYS A 33 21.94 18.73 43.27
CA LYS A 33 21.31 17.62 42.57
C LYS A 33 21.34 16.36 43.41
N LEU A 34 20.20 15.69 43.49
CA LEU A 34 20.06 14.38 44.12
C LEU A 34 19.68 13.36 43.08
N THR A 35 20.39 12.24 43.07
CA THR A 35 20.08 11.10 42.22
C THR A 35 19.44 10.02 43.09
N LEU A 36 18.21 9.66 42.78
CA LEU A 36 17.43 8.65 43.49
C LEU A 36 17.15 7.46 42.58
N GLY A 37 17.14 6.26 43.13
CA GLY A 37 16.82 5.02 42.43
C GLY A 37 15.46 4.46 42.86
N LEU A 38 14.75 3.84 41.92
CA LEU A 38 13.49 3.11 42.16
C LEU A 38 13.76 1.60 42.16
N SER A 39 13.69 0.98 43.34
CA SER A 39 14.09 -0.43 43.55
C SER A 39 13.30 -1.42 42.68
N LYS A 40 12.04 -1.13 42.42
CA LYS A 40 11.13 -1.98 41.65
C LYS A 40 11.39 -1.98 40.14
N TYR A 41 12.01 -0.92 39.62
CA TYR A 41 12.09 -0.68 38.16
C TYR A 41 13.52 -0.54 37.63
N ASP A 42 14.54 -0.49 38.49
CA ASP A 42 15.93 -0.23 38.09
C ASP A 42 16.06 1.08 37.28
N GLU A 43 15.26 2.08 37.68
CA GLU A 43 15.20 3.41 37.08
C GLU A 43 15.80 4.44 38.05
N GLU A 44 16.52 5.43 37.53
CA GLU A 44 17.07 6.55 38.30
C GLU A 44 16.36 7.86 37.92
N PHE A 45 16.21 8.77 38.88
CA PHE A 45 15.69 10.11 38.64
C PHE A 45 16.48 11.14 39.44
N GLU A 46 16.58 12.35 38.88
CA GLU A 46 17.35 13.45 39.44
C GLU A 46 16.41 14.55 39.94
N ILE A 47 16.63 15.02 41.16
CA ILE A 47 15.94 16.17 41.75
C ILE A 47 16.97 17.31 41.84
N TYR A 48 16.67 18.41 41.17
CA TYR A 48 17.40 19.66 41.26
C TYR A 48 16.68 20.59 42.24
N TYR A 49 17.43 21.17 43.17
CA TYR A 49 16.92 22.08 44.20
C TYR A 49 17.65 23.42 44.17
N ASP A 50 17.01 24.47 44.68
CA ASP A 50 17.58 25.81 44.75
C ASP A 50 18.40 26.03 46.04
N ASN A 51 19.29 27.03 46.03
CA ASN A 51 20.09 27.47 47.18
C ASN A 51 19.26 28.00 48.36
N GLU A 52 18.00 28.36 48.12
CA GLU A 52 17.10 28.97 49.10
C GLU A 52 16.06 27.98 49.68
N TYR A 53 16.43 26.71 49.89
CA TYR A 53 15.56 25.75 50.55
C TYR A 53 15.08 26.25 51.93
N PRO A 54 13.82 25.96 52.32
CA PRO A 54 12.80 25.18 51.61
C PRO A 54 11.94 26.00 50.61
N LYS A 55 12.34 27.21 50.21
CA LYS A 55 11.36 28.27 49.87
C LYS A 55 11.09 28.63 48.41
N SER A 56 11.76 28.11 47.38
CA SER A 56 11.53 28.62 46.02
C SER A 56 11.01 27.61 44.99
N LYS A 57 11.73 26.53 44.65
CA LYS A 57 11.35 25.65 43.51
C LYS A 57 12.18 24.35 43.45
N TYR A 58 11.58 23.26 42.94
CA TYR A 58 12.30 22.04 42.57
C TYR A 58 12.04 21.69 41.11
N VAL A 59 13.06 21.16 40.44
CA VAL A 59 12.97 20.65 39.07
C VAL A 59 13.33 19.17 39.09
N ILE A 60 12.45 18.31 38.60
CA ILE A 60 12.73 16.87 38.50
C ILE A 60 13.08 16.54 37.05
N GLU A 61 14.22 15.90 36.83
CA GLU A 61 14.64 15.35 35.54
C GLU A 61 14.76 13.82 35.66
N MET A 62 14.11 13.08 34.76
CA MET A 62 14.17 11.61 34.75
C MET A 62 15.18 11.11 33.72
N LYS A 63 16.00 10.12 34.11
CA LYS A 63 16.98 9.46 33.23
C LYS A 63 16.85 7.94 33.36
N GLY A 64 16.17 7.31 32.41
CA GLY A 64 16.03 5.85 32.37
C GLY A 64 17.18 5.16 31.63
N LYS A 65 17.62 3.99 32.11
CA LYS A 65 18.43 3.05 31.30
C LYS A 65 17.54 2.36 30.28
N ASN A 66 18.02 2.32 29.02
CA ASN A 66 17.34 1.70 27.88
C ASN A 66 17.00 0.23 28.14
N ASN A 67 15.72 -0.14 27.93
CA ASN A 67 15.34 -1.47 27.45
C ASN A 67 14.90 -1.33 25.98
N GLU A 68 15.34 -2.26 25.12
CA GLU A 68 15.34 -2.22 23.64
C GLU A 68 13.99 -2.09 22.91
N HIS A 69 12.89 -1.74 23.59
CA HIS A 69 11.62 -1.36 22.96
C HIS A 69 11.27 0.10 23.21
N THR A 70 11.91 0.95 22.42
CA THR A 70 11.44 2.24 21.87
C THR A 70 10.27 2.93 22.58
N ILE A 71 10.52 3.55 23.73
CA ILE A 71 9.96 4.88 24.01
C ILE A 71 11.15 5.79 24.29
N LYS A 72 11.46 6.67 23.33
CA LYS A 72 12.32 7.83 23.59
C LYS A 72 11.63 8.68 24.67
N ARG A 73 11.95 8.47 25.95
CA ARG A 73 11.72 9.46 26.99
C ARG A 73 12.83 10.51 26.87
N THR A 74 12.65 11.45 25.96
CA THR A 74 13.47 12.67 25.95
C THR A 74 12.87 13.65 26.94
N ASN A 75 13.53 13.81 28.09
CA ASN A 75 13.40 14.87 29.09
C ASN A 75 11.98 15.36 29.41
N THR A 76 11.25 14.61 30.25
CA THR A 76 10.11 15.15 30.99
C THR A 76 10.62 15.91 32.21
N MET A 77 10.81 17.23 32.06
CA MET A 77 10.98 18.12 33.22
C MET A 77 9.61 18.37 33.84
N ILE A 78 9.46 18.04 35.13
CA ILE A 78 8.28 18.39 35.92
C ILE A 78 8.67 19.56 36.83
N GLU A 79 8.01 20.70 36.64
CA GLU A 79 8.11 21.83 37.53
C GLU A 79 7.06 21.68 38.65
N ILE A 80 7.53 21.49 39.88
CA ILE A 80 6.66 21.43 41.05
C ILE A 80 6.75 22.80 41.75
N GLY A 81 5.58 23.39 42.03
CA GLY A 81 5.47 24.71 42.66
C GLY A 81 5.99 24.75 44.10
N LYS A 82 5.53 25.73 44.90
CA LYS A 82 5.95 25.85 46.31
C LYS A 82 5.54 24.62 47.12
N ILE A 83 6.53 23.85 47.54
CA ILE A 83 6.40 22.64 48.37
C ILE A 83 7.26 22.78 49.63
N LYS A 84 6.93 22.02 50.68
CA LYS A 84 7.49 22.22 52.02
C LYS A 84 8.82 21.51 52.27
N GLY A 85 9.16 20.53 51.45
CA GLY A 85 10.37 19.71 51.60
C GLY A 85 10.48 18.64 50.52
N ILE A 86 11.60 17.91 50.51
CA ILE A 86 11.89 16.93 49.47
C ILE A 86 11.06 15.65 49.58
N LYS A 87 10.56 15.31 50.77
CA LYS A 87 9.59 14.21 50.96
C LYS A 87 8.34 14.42 50.11
N GLU A 88 7.84 15.65 50.07
CA GLU A 88 6.65 16.03 49.31
C GLU A 88 6.91 15.96 47.80
N VAL A 89 8.10 16.38 47.35
CA VAL A 89 8.58 16.24 45.96
C VAL A 89 8.53 14.77 45.52
N ILE A 90 9.15 13.87 46.30
CA ILE A 90 9.25 12.44 45.96
C ILE A 90 7.85 11.80 45.95
N LYS A 91 6.97 12.18 46.89
CA LYS A 91 5.60 11.66 46.93
C LYS A 91 4.78 12.07 45.69
N ILE A 92 4.80 13.35 45.32
CA ILE A 92 4.10 13.86 44.12
C ILE A 92 4.64 13.16 42.87
N PHE A 93 5.95 12.94 42.82
CA PHE A 93 6.58 12.21 41.73
C PHE A 93 6.08 10.76 41.62
N LEU A 94 6.10 10.00 42.72
CA LEU A 94 5.64 8.61 42.72
C LEU A 94 4.14 8.48 42.37
N GLU A 95 3.32 9.44 42.80
CA GLU A 95 1.90 9.51 42.43
C GLU A 95 1.73 9.73 40.93
N ASN A 96 2.42 10.70 40.34
CA ASN A 96 2.40 10.95 38.89
C ASN A 96 2.92 9.76 38.07
N ASP A 97 4.03 9.13 38.48
CA ASP A 97 4.56 7.94 37.80
C ASP A 97 3.55 6.77 37.85
N ARG A 98 2.90 6.55 38.99
CA ARG A 98 1.82 5.54 39.12
C ARG A 98 0.65 5.86 38.20
N GLU A 99 0.21 7.11 38.13
CA GLU A 99 -0.87 7.54 37.23
C GLU A 99 -0.52 7.34 35.76
N GLU A 100 0.68 7.75 35.34
CA GLU A 100 1.17 7.58 33.96
C GLU A 100 1.26 6.10 33.57
N ARG A 101 1.82 5.25 34.45
CA ARG A 101 1.89 3.79 34.21
C ARG A 101 0.49 3.17 34.15
N ASN A 102 -0.43 3.58 35.01
CA ASN A 102 -1.82 3.12 34.96
C ASN A 102 -2.51 3.55 33.65
N TYR A 103 -2.27 4.78 33.19
CA TYR A 103 -2.76 5.27 31.91
C TYR A 103 -2.21 4.44 30.74
N ILE A 104 -0.90 4.17 30.71
CA ILE A 104 -0.25 3.33 29.68
C ILE A 104 -0.84 1.92 29.68
N LYS A 105 -0.96 1.28 30.87
CA LYS A 105 -1.54 -0.06 31.01
C LYS A 105 -2.99 -0.10 30.50
N LYS A 106 -3.81 0.88 30.88
CA LYS A 106 -5.21 0.99 30.42
C LYS A 106 -5.30 1.21 28.92
N LYS A 107 -4.37 1.97 28.33
CA LYS A 107 -4.27 2.16 26.88
C LYS A 107 -3.89 0.87 26.15
N GLN A 108 -2.93 0.10 26.69
CA GLN A 108 -2.54 -1.21 26.15
C GLN A 108 -3.66 -2.24 26.23
N GLU A 109 -4.36 -2.32 27.38
CA GLU A 109 -5.53 -3.19 27.54
C GLU A 109 -6.62 -2.84 26.53
N ASN A 110 -6.88 -1.54 26.30
CA ASN A 110 -7.82 -1.08 25.28
C ASN A 110 -7.37 -1.47 23.86
N HIS A 111 -6.08 -1.33 23.53
CA HIS A 111 -5.53 -1.75 22.23
C HIS A 111 -5.73 -3.26 21.98
N GLU A 112 -5.46 -4.11 22.96
CA GLU A 112 -5.65 -5.56 22.83
C GLU A 112 -7.13 -5.94 22.67
N ILE A 113 -8.03 -5.26 23.39
CA ILE A 113 -9.48 -5.44 23.23
C ILE A 113 -9.93 -5.03 21.82
N GLN A 114 -9.44 -3.90 21.30
CA GLN A 114 -9.76 -3.43 19.95
C GLN A 114 -9.23 -4.39 18.87
N LYS A 115 -7.96 -4.81 18.98
CA LYS A 115 -7.33 -5.80 18.11
C LYS A 115 -8.14 -7.09 18.01
N LYS A 116 -8.57 -7.62 19.17
CA LYS A 116 -9.40 -8.83 19.21
C LYS A 116 -10.74 -8.64 18.49
N LYS A 117 -11.46 -7.55 18.81
CA LYS A 117 -12.77 -7.24 18.21
C LYS A 117 -12.69 -7.07 16.68
N MET A 118 -11.69 -6.35 16.19
CA MET A 118 -11.48 -6.15 14.74
C MET A 118 -11.18 -7.47 14.04
N LYS A 119 -10.28 -8.29 14.62
CA LYS A 119 -9.90 -9.59 14.04
C LYS A 119 -11.08 -10.56 13.99
N GLU A 120 -11.95 -10.56 14.99
CA GLU A 120 -13.17 -11.38 15.02
C GLU A 120 -14.15 -10.98 13.91
N ARG A 121 -14.47 -9.69 13.75
CA ARG A 121 -15.35 -9.19 12.68
C ARG A 121 -14.85 -9.58 11.29
N MET A 122 -13.59 -9.33 10.99
CA MET A 122 -13.00 -9.69 9.69
C MET A 122 -13.00 -11.21 9.45
N LYS A 123 -12.80 -12.01 10.51
CA LYS A 123 -12.82 -13.48 10.41
C LYS A 123 -14.20 -14.01 10.01
N GLU A 124 -15.28 -13.37 10.44
CA GLU A 124 -16.64 -13.73 10.04
C GLU A 124 -16.89 -13.45 8.55
N VAL A 125 -16.45 -12.30 8.06
CA VAL A 125 -16.56 -11.93 6.64
C VAL A 125 -15.69 -12.82 5.77
N TYR A 126 -14.45 -13.10 6.19
CA TYR A 126 -13.55 -14.02 5.50
C TYR A 126 -14.19 -15.40 5.30
N LYS A 127 -14.82 -15.97 6.33
CA LYS A 127 -15.53 -17.26 6.20
C LYS A 127 -16.63 -17.22 5.14
N LYS A 128 -17.38 -16.12 5.06
CA LYS A 128 -18.42 -15.94 4.03
C LYS A 128 -17.82 -15.88 2.63
N ILE A 129 -16.71 -15.16 2.44
CA ILE A 129 -16.00 -15.03 1.15
C ILE A 129 -15.45 -16.38 0.68
N VAL A 130 -14.83 -17.15 1.58
CA VAL A 130 -14.28 -18.47 1.23
C VAL A 130 -15.39 -19.47 0.90
N ASN A 131 -16.51 -19.42 1.62
CA ASN A 131 -17.64 -20.32 1.37
C ASN A 131 -18.40 -19.98 0.08
N SER A 132 -18.38 -18.73 -0.37
CA SER A 132 -19.06 -18.32 -1.61
C SER A 132 -18.22 -18.57 -2.86
N LYS A 133 -16.89 -18.69 -2.74
CA LYS A 133 -16.01 -19.05 -3.86
C LYS A 133 -15.97 -20.55 -4.06
N VAL A 134 -16.06 -21.00 -5.31
CA VAL A 134 -15.94 -22.43 -5.65
C VAL A 134 -14.54 -22.91 -5.24
N LYS A 135 -14.44 -24.05 -4.54
CA LYS A 135 -13.16 -24.64 -4.09
C LYS A 135 -12.10 -24.75 -5.20
N SER A 136 -12.52 -24.81 -6.47
CA SER A 136 -11.65 -24.86 -7.65
C SER A 136 -11.01 -23.53 -8.05
N GLU A 137 -11.42 -22.40 -7.46
CA GLU A 137 -10.89 -21.05 -7.78
C GLU A 137 -9.85 -20.57 -6.75
N ILE A 138 -9.66 -21.32 -5.66
CA ILE A 138 -8.72 -20.97 -4.58
C ILE A 138 -7.39 -21.68 -4.84
N ASN A 139 -6.50 -21.04 -5.61
CA ASN A 139 -5.17 -21.59 -5.92
C ASN A 139 -4.11 -21.30 -4.84
N PHE A 140 -4.30 -20.26 -4.01
CA PHE A 140 -3.35 -19.85 -2.97
C PHE A 140 -3.89 -20.01 -1.55
N ASN A 141 -2.98 -19.99 -0.56
CA ASN A 141 -3.33 -20.07 0.85
C ASN A 141 -4.06 -18.80 1.32
N THR A 142 -5.38 -18.77 1.10
CA THR A 142 -6.28 -17.66 1.47
C THR A 142 -6.27 -17.36 2.96
N GLN A 143 -5.90 -18.34 3.80
CA GLN A 143 -5.81 -18.15 5.24
C GLN A 143 -4.55 -17.34 5.63
N LEU A 144 -3.42 -17.60 4.96
CA LEU A 144 -2.22 -16.78 5.13
C LEU A 144 -2.47 -15.35 4.62
N ALA A 145 -3.13 -15.21 3.47
CA ALA A 145 -3.53 -13.91 2.93
C ALA A 145 -4.40 -13.12 3.92
N PHE A 146 -5.42 -13.78 4.48
CA PHE A 146 -6.26 -13.21 5.55
C PHE A 146 -5.43 -12.75 6.75
N GLN A 147 -4.54 -13.62 7.25
CA GLN A 147 -3.71 -13.29 8.43
C GLN A 147 -2.90 -12.04 8.19
N ILE A 148 -2.11 -12.01 7.11
CA ILE A 148 -1.26 -10.87 6.74
C ILE A 148 -2.10 -9.60 6.65
N LEU A 149 -3.15 -9.60 5.82
CA LEU A 149 -3.95 -8.40 5.57
C LEU A 149 -4.66 -7.92 6.84
N SER A 150 -5.21 -8.83 7.65
CA SER A 150 -5.88 -8.47 8.90
C SER A 150 -4.92 -7.89 9.94
N ASP A 151 -3.70 -8.43 10.03
CA ASP A 151 -2.69 -7.97 10.98
C ASP A 151 -2.16 -6.59 10.58
N ASP A 152 -1.96 -6.34 9.28
CA ASP A 152 -1.58 -5.02 8.76
C ASP A 152 -2.66 -3.96 9.02
N ILE A 153 -3.95 -4.27 8.77
CA ILE A 153 -5.05 -3.34 9.06
C ILE A 153 -5.04 -2.93 10.53
N ILE A 154 -4.92 -3.92 11.43
CA ILE A 154 -4.92 -3.68 12.87
C ILE A 154 -3.69 -2.88 13.30
N GLU A 155 -2.51 -3.25 12.80
CA GLU A 155 -1.27 -2.53 13.12
C GLU A 155 -1.38 -1.06 12.70
N ILE A 156 -1.83 -0.81 11.48
CA ILE A 156 -1.96 0.55 10.95
C ILE A 156 -2.98 1.34 11.74
N HIS A 157 -4.18 0.79 11.96
CA HIS A 157 -5.26 1.48 12.67
C HIS A 157 -4.87 1.91 14.09
N LEU A 158 -4.22 1.01 14.84
CA LEU A 158 -3.78 1.30 16.21
C LEU A 158 -2.59 2.27 16.28
N ASN A 159 -1.89 2.51 15.17
CA ASN A 159 -0.71 3.37 15.09
C ASN A 159 -0.86 4.47 14.03
N LYS A 160 -2.10 4.86 13.69
CA LYS A 160 -2.37 5.78 12.57
C LYS A 160 -1.70 7.15 12.71
N GLU A 161 -1.57 7.67 13.93
CA GLU A 161 -0.86 8.94 14.20
C GLU A 161 0.63 8.85 13.86
N LYS A 162 1.24 7.69 14.10
CA LYS A 162 2.65 7.42 13.76
C LYS A 162 2.82 7.35 12.25
N TYR A 163 1.87 6.73 11.55
CA TYR A 163 1.97 6.48 10.11
C TYR A 163 1.42 7.61 9.24
N LYS A 164 0.64 8.54 9.79
CA LYS A 164 -0.06 9.62 9.07
C LYS A 164 -1.06 9.12 8.03
N PHE A 165 -1.51 7.88 8.21
CA PHE A 165 -2.60 7.29 7.47
C PHE A 165 -3.31 6.24 8.33
N ASP A 166 -4.58 6.02 8.03
CA ASP A 166 -5.44 5.00 8.64
C ASP A 166 -5.96 4.06 7.55
N VAL A 167 -6.32 2.84 7.93
CA VAL A 167 -6.83 1.81 7.03
C VAL A 167 -8.13 1.24 7.58
N GLU A 168 -9.17 1.27 6.76
CA GLU A 168 -10.45 0.66 7.06
C GLU A 168 -10.75 -0.48 6.08
N ALA A 169 -11.16 -1.63 6.62
CA ALA A 169 -11.66 -2.74 5.83
C ALA A 169 -13.13 -2.47 5.44
N VAL A 170 -13.39 -2.32 4.14
CA VAL A 170 -14.74 -2.03 3.63
C VAL A 170 -15.66 -3.19 3.95
N ASN A 171 -16.71 -2.93 4.75
CA ASN A 171 -17.62 -3.96 5.25
C ASN A 171 -16.90 -5.13 5.96
N ASP A 172 -15.82 -4.84 6.70
CA ASP A 172 -14.96 -5.83 7.35
C ASP A 172 -14.33 -6.85 6.38
N ASN A 173 -14.26 -6.52 5.08
CA ASN A 173 -13.57 -7.34 4.09
C ASN A 173 -12.06 -7.04 4.12
N PRO A 174 -11.21 -7.98 4.58
CA PRO A 174 -9.77 -7.76 4.67
C PRO A 174 -9.08 -7.67 3.31
N PHE A 175 -9.79 -7.91 2.20
CA PHE A 175 -9.26 -7.77 0.83
C PHE A 175 -9.68 -6.46 0.16
N HIS A 176 -10.42 -5.58 0.84
CA HIS A 176 -10.89 -4.32 0.29
C HIS A 176 -10.71 -3.21 1.31
N TRP A 177 -9.73 -2.33 1.05
CA TRP A 177 -9.29 -1.31 1.99
C TRP A 177 -9.64 0.08 1.47
N ILE A 178 -9.98 0.98 2.38
CA ILE A 178 -9.90 2.43 2.19
C ILE A 178 -8.74 2.92 3.06
N VAL A 179 -7.78 3.58 2.42
CA VAL A 179 -6.60 4.17 3.08
C VAL A 179 -6.80 5.68 3.10
N SER A 180 -6.86 6.26 4.29
CA SER A 180 -7.04 7.70 4.51
C SER A 180 -5.70 8.33 4.90
N PHE A 181 -5.14 9.18 4.05
CA PHE A 181 -3.89 9.91 4.28
C PHE A 181 -4.17 11.29 4.85
N PHE A 182 -3.53 11.64 5.97
CA PHE A 182 -3.75 12.90 6.70
C PHE A 182 -2.45 13.44 7.31
N GLY A 183 -2.53 14.50 8.14
CA GLY A 183 -1.36 15.06 8.83
C GLY A 183 -0.36 15.77 7.90
N PHE A 184 -0.86 16.35 6.81
CA PHE A 184 -0.07 17.19 5.91
C PHE A 184 0.28 18.52 6.59
N ASN A 185 1.49 19.03 6.34
CA ASN A 185 1.93 20.29 6.94
C ASN A 185 1.24 21.48 6.27
N ASP A 186 0.63 22.38 7.04
CA ASP A 186 -0.11 23.58 6.57
C ASP A 186 0.70 24.53 5.67
N ASN A 187 2.04 24.41 5.68
CA ASN A 187 2.91 25.19 4.80
C ASN A 187 3.03 24.60 3.39
N THR A 188 2.66 23.33 3.18
CA THR A 188 2.67 22.71 1.85
C THR A 188 1.43 23.09 1.06
N LYS A 189 1.48 22.89 -0.27
CA LYS A 189 0.33 23.16 -1.14
C LYS A 189 -0.86 22.30 -0.73
N ILE A 190 -0.62 21.00 -0.52
CA ILE A 190 -1.68 20.08 -0.12
C ILE A 190 -2.18 20.36 1.31
N GLY A 191 -1.33 20.78 2.25
CA GLY A 191 -1.79 21.15 3.60
C GLY A 191 -2.79 22.30 3.58
N LYS A 192 -2.52 23.34 2.79
CA LYS A 192 -3.46 24.45 2.58
C LYS A 192 -4.76 24.00 1.92
N ASP A 193 -4.67 23.11 0.94
CA ASP A 193 -5.83 22.54 0.28
C ASP A 193 -6.66 21.69 1.27
N ILE A 194 -6.05 20.91 2.16
CA ILE A 194 -6.75 20.12 3.18
C ILE A 194 -7.47 21.02 4.20
N LEU A 195 -6.83 22.09 4.67
CA LEU A 195 -7.51 23.08 5.52
C LEU A 195 -8.74 23.67 4.82
N LYS A 196 -8.63 23.97 3.53
CA LYS A 196 -9.76 24.44 2.73
C LYS A 196 -10.84 23.35 2.55
N LEU A 197 -10.43 22.11 2.31
CA LEU A 197 -11.32 20.95 2.19
C LEU A 197 -12.17 20.78 3.45
N GLU A 198 -11.58 20.93 4.64
CA GLU A 198 -12.26 20.85 5.94
C GLU A 198 -13.28 21.99 6.14
N THR A 199 -13.04 23.17 5.56
CA THR A 199 -14.02 24.27 5.61
C THR A 199 -15.21 24.03 4.67
N LEU A 200 -15.01 23.32 3.56
CA LEU A 200 -16.02 23.09 2.53
C LEU A 200 -16.75 21.74 2.68
N SER A 201 -16.15 20.81 3.39
CA SER A 201 -16.64 19.45 3.60
C SER A 201 -16.23 18.95 4.99
N ARG A 202 -16.78 17.82 5.44
CA ARG A 202 -16.32 17.17 6.69
C ARG A 202 -15.09 16.28 6.49
N LEU A 203 -14.42 16.38 5.33
CA LEU A 203 -13.28 15.56 4.97
C LEU A 203 -11.98 16.33 5.25
N ASP A 204 -11.04 15.67 5.91
CA ASP A 204 -9.74 16.20 6.33
C ASP A 204 -8.56 15.35 5.81
N CYS A 205 -8.86 14.43 4.88
CA CYS A 205 -7.90 13.44 4.39
C CYS A 205 -8.06 13.19 2.89
N ILE A 206 -7.05 12.54 2.31
CA ILE A 206 -7.11 11.98 0.95
C ILE A 206 -7.30 10.47 1.06
N GLN A 207 -8.34 9.97 0.44
CA GLN A 207 -8.74 8.58 0.47
C GLN A 207 -8.34 7.86 -0.82
N MET A 208 -7.77 6.67 -0.68
CA MET A 208 -7.52 5.74 -1.76
C MET A 208 -8.14 4.38 -1.46
N GLU A 209 -8.72 3.76 -2.48
CA GLU A 209 -9.20 2.38 -2.45
C GLU A 209 -8.07 1.43 -2.83
N PHE A 210 -7.93 0.33 -2.10
CA PHE A 210 -7.08 -0.79 -2.47
C PHE A 210 -7.88 -2.10 -2.45
N LYS A 211 -7.89 -2.86 -3.55
CA LYS A 211 -8.55 -4.17 -3.66
C LYS A 211 -7.52 -5.27 -3.91
N PHE A 212 -7.34 -6.13 -2.93
CA PHE A 212 -6.45 -7.28 -3.01
C PHE A 212 -7.19 -8.47 -3.62
N SER A 213 -6.52 -9.18 -4.54
CA SER A 213 -7.08 -10.41 -5.06
C SER A 213 -7.08 -11.49 -3.98
N VAL A 214 -8.27 -12.00 -3.63
CA VAL A 214 -8.42 -13.12 -2.68
C VAL A 214 -7.64 -14.35 -3.13
N THR A 215 -7.57 -14.57 -4.44
CA THR A 215 -6.99 -15.77 -5.02
C THR A 215 -5.54 -15.58 -5.43
N MET A 216 -5.04 -14.35 -5.54
CA MET A 216 -3.73 -14.06 -6.10
C MET A 216 -2.82 -13.21 -5.20
N PHE A 217 -3.32 -12.72 -4.06
CA PHE A 217 -2.47 -12.16 -3.01
C PHE A 217 -1.66 -13.30 -2.36
N PRO A 218 -0.36 -13.12 -2.07
CA PRO A 218 0.42 -11.88 -2.12
C PRO A 218 1.18 -11.62 -3.43
N VAL A 219 0.98 -12.46 -4.45
CA VAL A 219 1.77 -12.43 -5.69
C VAL A 219 1.52 -11.16 -6.50
N PHE A 220 0.28 -10.64 -6.51
CA PHE A 220 -0.07 -9.45 -7.27
C PHE A 220 -0.29 -8.21 -6.42
N PRO A 221 0.03 -7.03 -6.98
CA PRO A 221 -0.38 -5.77 -6.39
C PRO A 221 -1.91 -5.67 -6.31
N PRO A 222 -2.43 -4.98 -5.29
CA PRO A 222 -3.84 -4.62 -5.26
C PRO A 222 -4.19 -3.70 -6.44
N GLU A 223 -5.45 -3.75 -6.87
CA GLU A 223 -6.03 -2.64 -7.62
C GLU A 223 -6.05 -1.40 -6.72
N TYR A 224 -5.71 -0.23 -7.24
CA TYR A 224 -5.71 1.01 -6.48
C TYR A 224 -6.41 2.14 -7.22
N ASN A 225 -7.17 2.98 -6.52
CA ASN A 225 -7.80 4.18 -7.07
C ASN A 225 -7.83 5.29 -6.01
N PHE A 226 -7.75 6.56 -6.41
CA PHE A 226 -8.17 7.64 -5.53
C PHE A 226 -9.69 7.61 -5.39
N LEU A 227 -10.20 7.94 -4.22
CA LEU A 227 -11.63 8.02 -3.93
C LEU A 227 -12.05 9.47 -3.76
N ALA A 228 -11.47 10.17 -2.79
CA ALA A 228 -11.84 11.54 -2.46
C ALA A 228 -10.70 12.26 -1.73
N PRO A 229 -10.59 13.59 -1.83
CA PRO A 229 -11.20 14.42 -2.87
C PRO A 229 -10.54 14.19 -4.24
N LYS A 230 -11.15 14.75 -5.28
CA LYS A 230 -10.55 14.80 -6.61
C LYS A 230 -9.26 15.61 -6.56
N LEU A 231 -8.20 15.06 -7.14
CA LEU A 231 -6.92 15.77 -7.32
C LEU A 231 -6.85 16.35 -8.73
N THR A 232 -6.05 17.40 -8.91
CA THR A 232 -5.81 17.92 -10.25
C THR A 232 -5.13 16.87 -11.14
N LYS A 233 -5.41 16.93 -12.45
CA LYS A 233 -4.84 16.01 -13.44
C LYS A 233 -3.31 15.97 -13.41
N GLU A 234 -2.67 17.13 -13.22
CA GLU A 234 -1.22 17.25 -13.11
C GLU A 234 -0.69 16.51 -11.88
N SER A 235 -1.37 16.66 -10.73
CA SER A 235 -1.01 15.93 -9.50
C SER A 235 -1.11 14.43 -9.67
N LEU A 236 -2.20 13.92 -10.25
CA LEU A 236 -2.36 12.49 -10.53
C LEU A 236 -1.24 11.96 -11.43
N LYS A 237 -0.92 12.69 -12.49
CA LYS A 237 0.15 12.31 -13.42
C LYS A 237 1.49 12.23 -12.70
N SER A 238 1.86 13.23 -11.90
CA SER A 238 3.10 13.22 -11.13
C SER A 238 3.15 12.07 -10.12
N ILE A 239 2.06 11.80 -9.42
CA ILE A 239 2.00 10.72 -8.41
C ILE A 239 2.14 9.35 -9.08
N PHE A 240 1.38 9.05 -10.13
CA PHE A 240 1.43 7.74 -10.77
C PHE A 240 2.71 7.52 -11.60
N GLN A 241 3.32 8.58 -12.14
CA GLN A 241 4.57 8.49 -12.89
C GLN A 241 5.82 8.50 -12.00
N SER A 242 5.67 8.60 -10.68
CA SER A 242 6.78 8.53 -9.72
C SER A 242 7.49 7.17 -9.65
N GLY A 243 6.87 6.12 -10.20
CA GLY A 243 7.35 4.73 -10.11
C GLY A 243 6.92 4.00 -8.84
N ALA A 244 6.32 4.67 -7.84
CA ALA A 244 5.88 4.02 -6.60
C ALA A 244 4.80 2.94 -6.80
N PHE A 245 4.09 3.00 -7.93
CA PHE A 245 3.06 2.04 -8.32
C PHE A 245 3.53 1.07 -9.42
N ALA A 246 4.82 1.05 -9.73
CA ALA A 246 5.39 0.05 -10.63
C ALA A 246 5.38 -1.34 -9.97
N ASP A 247 5.13 -2.38 -10.75
CA ASP A 247 5.04 -3.76 -10.25
C ASP A 247 6.33 -4.19 -9.54
N GLU A 248 7.49 -3.71 -10.01
CA GLU A 248 8.82 -3.97 -9.42
C GLU A 248 8.97 -3.40 -8.00
N CYS A 249 8.17 -2.39 -7.65
CA CYS A 249 8.16 -1.76 -6.33
C CYS A 249 7.12 -2.39 -5.39
N TYR A 250 6.20 -3.22 -5.91
CA TYR A 250 5.23 -3.90 -5.08
C TYR A 250 5.90 -5.04 -4.31
N ASN A 251 5.88 -4.90 -2.98
CA ASN A 251 6.21 -5.99 -2.09
C ASN A 251 5.06 -6.14 -1.07
N PRO A 252 4.40 -7.30 -1.04
CA PRO A 252 3.25 -7.57 -0.18
C PRO A 252 3.62 -7.50 1.31
N PHE A 253 4.89 -7.61 1.69
CA PHE A 253 5.36 -7.48 3.07
C PHE A 253 5.77 -6.06 3.44
N THR A 254 5.72 -5.10 2.51
CA THR A 254 6.11 -3.71 2.76
C THR A 254 4.99 -2.72 2.45
N LYS A 255 3.73 -3.10 2.70
CA LYS A 255 2.55 -2.25 2.44
C LYS A 255 2.59 -0.93 3.20
N ILE A 256 3.01 -0.95 4.47
CA ILE A 256 3.22 0.27 5.27
C ILE A 256 4.24 1.19 4.59
N LYS A 257 5.33 0.63 4.04
CA LYS A 257 6.33 1.40 3.30
C LYS A 257 5.75 1.99 2.01
N LEU A 258 4.95 1.22 1.27
CA LEU A 258 4.24 1.71 0.09
C LEU A 258 3.33 2.90 0.45
N PHE A 259 2.55 2.78 1.51
CA PHE A 259 1.66 3.87 1.96
C PHE A 259 2.43 5.10 2.44
N ASN A 260 3.57 4.93 3.11
CA ASN A 260 4.47 6.06 3.42
C ASN A 260 4.95 6.76 2.15
N ILE A 261 5.37 6.00 1.13
CA ILE A 261 5.80 6.57 -0.16
C ILE A 261 4.63 7.32 -0.82
N ILE A 262 3.43 6.74 -0.83
CA ILE A 262 2.24 7.40 -1.38
C ILE A 262 1.94 8.70 -0.62
N TRP A 263 2.01 8.68 0.71
CA TRP A 263 1.84 9.87 1.53
C TRP A 263 2.86 10.95 1.17
N GLU A 264 4.14 10.60 1.01
CA GLU A 264 5.19 11.53 0.60
C GLU A 264 4.95 12.13 -0.80
N LEU A 265 4.50 11.30 -1.74
CA LEU A 265 4.16 11.75 -3.09
C LEU A 265 2.95 12.69 -3.11
N ILE A 266 1.92 12.40 -2.31
CA ILE A 266 0.78 13.30 -2.12
C ILE A 266 1.25 14.60 -1.46
N ASN A 267 2.13 14.53 -0.46
CA ASN A 267 2.67 15.72 0.19
C ASN A 267 3.47 16.61 -0.79
N LEU A 268 4.18 16.00 -1.73
CA LEU A 268 5.02 16.69 -2.70
C LEU A 268 4.24 17.24 -3.90
N PHE A 269 3.33 16.44 -4.46
CA PHE A 269 2.67 16.71 -5.74
C PHE A 269 1.17 16.95 -5.63
N GLY A 270 0.56 16.61 -4.49
CA GLY A 270 -0.87 16.70 -4.27
C GLY A 270 -1.40 18.13 -4.38
N LYS A 271 -2.52 18.26 -5.09
CA LYS A 271 -3.31 19.48 -5.19
C LYS A 271 -4.76 19.08 -5.42
N ILE A 272 -5.67 19.61 -4.60
CA ILE A 272 -7.10 19.30 -4.67
C ILE A 272 -7.75 20.13 -5.78
N ASP A 273 -8.63 19.49 -6.56
CA ASP A 273 -9.45 20.16 -7.56
C ASP A 273 -10.74 20.68 -6.91
N PHE A 274 -10.76 21.98 -6.59
CA PHE A 274 -11.94 22.65 -6.03
C PHE A 274 -12.95 23.14 -7.08
N GLY A 275 -12.79 22.73 -8.34
CA GLY A 275 -13.61 23.20 -9.45
C GLY A 275 -13.40 24.66 -9.82
N ILE A 276 -14.15 25.14 -10.82
CA ILE A 276 -13.98 26.45 -11.44
C ILE A 276 -14.14 27.60 -10.43
N ASN A 277 -15.11 27.47 -9.50
CA ASN A 277 -15.41 28.49 -8.50
C ASN A 277 -14.64 28.31 -7.19
N GLN A 278 -13.77 27.30 -7.12
CA GLN A 278 -13.03 26.91 -5.93
C GLN A 278 -13.87 26.71 -4.64
N SER A 279 -15.15 26.37 -4.80
CA SER A 279 -16.13 26.25 -3.72
C SER A 279 -16.81 24.88 -3.71
N THR A 280 -16.35 23.95 -4.54
CA THR A 280 -16.91 22.61 -4.67
C THR A 280 -15.85 21.57 -4.34
N VAL A 281 -16.26 20.50 -3.67
CA VAL A 281 -15.42 19.32 -3.45
C VAL A 281 -15.94 18.24 -4.37
N LEU A 282 -15.11 17.83 -5.32
CA LEU A 282 -15.40 16.71 -6.23
C LEU A 282 -14.72 15.44 -5.68
N ASP A 283 -15.19 14.28 -6.11
CA ASP A 283 -14.59 12.99 -5.81
C ASP A 283 -14.61 12.06 -7.04
N TYR A 284 -13.96 10.91 -6.98
CA TYR A 284 -13.89 9.96 -8.10
C TYR A 284 -15.08 9.00 -8.17
N THR A 285 -16.18 9.24 -7.44
CA THR A 285 -17.42 8.46 -7.59
C THR A 285 -18.15 8.79 -8.90
N ILE A 286 -17.83 9.93 -9.51
CA ILE A 286 -18.32 10.36 -10.82
C ILE A 286 -17.50 9.68 -11.93
N GLN A 287 -18.19 8.98 -12.84
CA GLN A 287 -17.59 8.17 -13.91
C GLN A 287 -16.59 8.95 -14.78
N GLU A 288 -16.85 10.22 -15.07
CA GLU A 288 -15.95 11.06 -15.86
C GLU A 288 -14.57 11.23 -15.19
N PHE A 289 -14.55 11.50 -13.88
CA PHE A 289 -13.32 11.67 -13.12
C PHE A 289 -12.60 10.34 -12.92
N TYR A 290 -13.35 9.25 -12.79
CA TYR A 290 -12.75 7.91 -12.77
C TYR A 290 -11.96 7.63 -14.06
N THR A 291 -12.53 7.97 -15.23
CA THR A 291 -11.83 7.87 -16.51
C THR A 291 -10.57 8.74 -16.54
N GLU A 292 -10.66 10.00 -16.12
CA GLU A 292 -9.50 10.91 -16.02
C GLU A 292 -8.34 10.26 -15.22
N GLN A 293 -8.66 9.65 -14.08
CA GLN A 293 -7.68 8.97 -13.24
C GLN A 293 -7.02 7.77 -13.94
N GLN A 294 -7.78 6.94 -14.67
CA GLN A 294 -7.19 5.80 -15.39
C GLN A 294 -6.20 6.25 -16.46
N LEU A 295 -6.41 7.42 -17.09
CA LEU A 295 -5.46 7.99 -18.06
C LEU A 295 -4.11 8.34 -17.44
N CYS A 296 -4.06 8.60 -16.13
CA CYS A 296 -2.84 8.99 -15.44
C CYS A 296 -2.00 7.79 -14.96
N LYS A 297 -2.55 6.57 -14.88
CA LYS A 297 -1.84 5.37 -14.42
C LYS A 297 -0.88 4.80 -15.48
N PRO A 298 0.19 4.07 -15.10
CA PRO A 298 1.07 3.42 -16.06
C PRO A 298 0.33 2.42 -16.97
N PHE A 299 0.51 2.54 -18.29
CA PHE A 299 -0.18 1.71 -19.29
C PHE A 299 0.02 0.21 -19.07
N LEU A 300 1.27 -0.22 -18.83
CA LEU A 300 1.64 -1.63 -18.72
C LEU A 300 0.99 -2.33 -17.52
N GLY A 301 0.96 -1.68 -16.36
CA GLY A 301 0.28 -2.25 -15.19
C GLY A 301 -1.23 -2.41 -15.43
N GLN A 302 -1.87 -1.40 -16.05
CA GLN A 302 -3.29 -1.47 -16.39
C GLN A 302 -3.62 -2.60 -17.36
N VAL A 303 -2.88 -2.70 -18.48
CA VAL A 303 -3.19 -3.69 -19.52
C VAL A 303 -2.91 -5.12 -19.05
N THR A 304 -1.85 -5.34 -18.26
CA THR A 304 -1.54 -6.66 -17.68
C THR A 304 -2.65 -7.10 -16.72
N HIS A 305 -3.03 -6.23 -15.77
CA HIS A 305 -4.08 -6.53 -14.79
C HIS A 305 -5.42 -6.86 -15.48
N LEU A 306 -5.85 -6.02 -16.44
CA LEU A 306 -7.09 -6.24 -17.17
C LEU A 306 -7.05 -7.50 -18.03
N GLY A 307 -5.89 -7.84 -18.60
CA GLY A 307 -5.70 -9.08 -19.35
C GLY A 307 -5.87 -10.33 -18.49
N GLN A 308 -5.38 -10.32 -17.26
CA GLN A 308 -5.57 -11.44 -16.33
C GLN A 308 -7.02 -11.59 -15.90
N LYS A 309 -7.68 -10.47 -15.59
CA LYS A 309 -9.13 -10.47 -15.30
C LYS A 309 -9.92 -11.04 -16.48
N PHE A 310 -9.58 -10.64 -17.70
CA PHE A 310 -10.17 -11.19 -18.92
C PHE A 310 -10.00 -12.71 -19.03
N ILE A 311 -8.82 -13.26 -18.70
CA ILE A 311 -8.58 -14.72 -18.68
C ILE A 311 -9.49 -15.41 -17.65
N LEU A 312 -9.62 -14.86 -16.45
CA LEU A 312 -10.41 -15.45 -15.37
C LEU A 312 -11.93 -15.42 -15.66
N GLU A 313 -12.41 -14.34 -16.25
CA GLU A 313 -13.82 -14.16 -16.61
C GLU A 313 -14.22 -15.00 -17.84
N ASN A 314 -13.31 -15.15 -18.81
CA ASN A 314 -13.54 -15.93 -20.03
C ASN A 314 -12.98 -17.35 -19.85
N LYS A 315 -13.55 -18.09 -18.88
CA LYS A 315 -13.19 -19.48 -18.56
C LYS A 315 -12.95 -20.27 -19.84
N ILE A 316 -11.72 -20.75 -20.02
CA ILE A 316 -11.38 -21.54 -21.19
C ILE A 316 -11.95 -22.95 -20.98
N HIS A 317 -12.98 -23.30 -21.75
CA HIS A 317 -13.62 -24.60 -21.64
C HIS A 317 -12.59 -25.70 -21.95
N ASN A 318 -12.53 -26.75 -21.11
CA ASN A 318 -11.59 -27.88 -21.24
C ASN A 318 -10.12 -27.63 -20.92
N ILE A 319 -9.77 -26.49 -20.31
CA ILE A 319 -8.42 -26.30 -19.79
C ILE A 319 -8.38 -26.66 -18.28
N PRO A 320 -7.49 -27.57 -17.84
CA PRO A 320 -7.34 -27.92 -16.43
C PRO A 320 -7.04 -26.70 -15.54
N THR A 321 -7.36 -26.78 -14.26
CA THR A 321 -7.10 -25.73 -13.26
C THR A 321 -5.61 -25.37 -13.08
N ASN A 322 -4.70 -26.20 -13.61
CA ASN A 322 -3.25 -26.02 -13.52
C ASN A 322 -2.69 -25.23 -14.72
N ASN A 323 -3.25 -24.06 -14.99
CA ASN A 323 -2.67 -23.18 -15.99
C ASN A 323 -1.43 -22.50 -15.45
N SER A 324 -0.57 -22.06 -16.35
CA SER A 324 0.53 -21.15 -16.04
C SER A 324 0.35 -19.90 -16.88
N ILE A 325 0.36 -18.73 -16.25
CA ILE A 325 0.27 -17.44 -16.95
C ILE A 325 1.63 -16.77 -16.80
N GLN A 326 2.34 -16.51 -17.88
CA GLN A 326 3.62 -15.79 -17.86
C GLN A 326 3.47 -14.43 -18.51
N PHE A 327 4.00 -13.39 -17.88
CA PHE A 327 4.11 -12.06 -18.49
C PHE A 327 5.18 -12.11 -19.58
N ASN A 328 4.92 -11.43 -20.70
CA ASN A 328 5.93 -11.24 -21.72
C ASN A 328 7.00 -10.23 -21.24
N SER A 329 8.04 -10.71 -20.55
CA SER A 329 9.11 -9.86 -19.99
C SER A 329 9.97 -9.14 -21.03
N PHE A 330 9.86 -9.49 -22.32
CA PHE A 330 10.47 -8.69 -23.39
C PHE A 330 9.85 -7.28 -23.49
N ILE A 331 8.63 -7.09 -22.99
CA ILE A 331 7.97 -5.78 -22.95
C ILE A 331 8.69 -4.81 -22.01
N THR A 332 9.04 -5.24 -20.80
CA THR A 332 9.77 -4.40 -19.83
C THR A 332 11.24 -4.21 -20.24
N GLN A 333 11.77 -5.13 -21.04
CA GLN A 333 13.12 -5.04 -21.62
C GLN A 333 13.19 -4.21 -22.91
N HIS A 334 12.11 -3.51 -23.30
CA HIS A 334 12.06 -2.63 -24.47
C HIS A 334 12.41 -3.32 -25.81
N TYR A 335 11.98 -4.57 -25.98
CA TYR A 335 12.14 -5.25 -27.27
C TYR A 335 11.19 -4.72 -28.35
N PRO A 336 11.43 -5.06 -29.63
CA PRO A 336 10.68 -4.48 -30.75
C PRO A 336 9.16 -4.65 -30.67
N CYS A 337 8.63 -5.67 -29.97
CA CYS A 337 7.20 -5.86 -29.80
C CYS A 337 6.50 -4.65 -29.16
N ILE A 338 7.08 -4.10 -28.08
CA ILE A 338 6.50 -2.96 -27.35
C ILE A 338 6.80 -1.66 -28.07
N GLU A 339 7.99 -1.49 -28.66
CA GLU A 339 8.33 -0.26 -29.39
C GLU A 339 7.38 -0.04 -30.58
N LYS A 340 7.15 -1.08 -31.39
CA LYS A 340 6.19 -1.03 -32.50
C LYS A 340 4.77 -0.78 -32.01
N PHE A 341 4.38 -1.39 -30.89
CA PHE A 341 3.06 -1.17 -30.31
C PHE A 341 2.87 0.26 -29.82
N LEU A 342 3.87 0.84 -29.15
CA LEU A 342 3.86 2.24 -28.71
C LEU A 342 3.80 3.23 -29.88
N ILE A 343 4.41 2.91 -31.02
CA ILE A 343 4.22 3.69 -32.26
C ILE A 343 2.79 3.53 -32.76
N GLY A 344 2.24 2.31 -32.81
CA GLY A 344 0.85 2.05 -33.19
C GLY A 344 -0.16 2.80 -32.32
N MET A 345 0.11 2.91 -31.01
CA MET A 345 -0.68 3.72 -30.08
C MET A 345 -0.76 5.19 -30.49
N ARG A 346 0.26 5.75 -31.15
CA ARG A 346 0.26 7.14 -31.64
C ARG A 346 -0.59 7.32 -32.90
N HIS A 347 -0.86 6.23 -33.63
CA HIS A 347 -1.72 6.24 -34.82
C HIS A 347 -3.21 6.11 -34.49
N VAL A 348 -3.55 5.84 -33.23
CA VAL A 348 -4.93 5.80 -32.76
C VAL A 348 -5.16 6.92 -31.76
N ASN A 349 -6.41 7.38 -31.62
CA ASN A 349 -6.77 8.30 -30.54
C ASN A 349 -6.86 7.51 -29.23
N PHE A 350 -5.71 7.17 -28.65
CA PHE A 350 -5.65 6.41 -27.40
C PHE A 350 -6.23 7.25 -26.26
N ILE A 351 -7.41 6.86 -25.79
CA ILE A 351 -8.07 7.37 -24.61
C ILE A 351 -7.59 6.49 -23.46
N SER A 352 -8.31 5.41 -23.12
CA SER A 352 -7.95 4.49 -22.02
C SER A 352 -7.65 3.07 -22.54
N VAL A 353 -7.18 2.16 -21.67
CA VAL A 353 -7.02 0.74 -22.02
C VAL A 353 -8.36 0.07 -22.39
N ASN A 354 -9.47 0.44 -21.74
CA ASN A 354 -10.78 -0.16 -22.04
C ASN A 354 -11.40 0.41 -23.32
N ASP A 355 -11.21 1.72 -23.55
CA ASP A 355 -11.84 2.39 -24.68
C ASP A 355 -11.06 2.18 -25.97
N SER A 356 -9.72 2.14 -25.89
CA SER A 356 -8.84 2.17 -27.07
C SER A 356 -8.43 0.79 -27.56
N GLY A 357 -8.78 -0.28 -26.86
CA GLY A 357 -8.40 -1.64 -27.24
C GLY A 357 -9.28 -2.71 -26.64
N PHE A 358 -8.90 -3.96 -26.88
CA PHE A 358 -9.57 -5.15 -26.38
C PHE A 358 -8.60 -6.32 -26.31
N PHE A 359 -8.95 -7.34 -25.53
CA PHE A 359 -8.18 -8.58 -25.46
C PHE A 359 -8.69 -9.62 -26.45
N CYS A 360 -7.77 -10.38 -27.03
CA CYS A 360 -8.09 -11.49 -27.91
C CYS A 360 -7.02 -12.58 -27.84
N TRP A 361 -7.37 -13.76 -28.30
CA TRP A 361 -6.52 -14.95 -28.21
C TRP A 361 -5.74 -15.17 -29.50
N HIS A 362 -4.51 -15.64 -29.38
CA HIS A 362 -3.73 -16.11 -30.52
C HIS A 362 -3.14 -17.49 -30.23
N GLY A 363 -3.33 -18.41 -31.17
CA GLY A 363 -2.74 -19.74 -31.15
C GLY A 363 -1.70 -19.87 -32.25
N THR A 364 -0.56 -20.48 -31.91
CA THR A 364 0.56 -20.66 -32.84
C THR A 364 1.39 -21.87 -32.43
N SER A 365 2.41 -22.22 -33.22
CA SER A 365 3.38 -23.23 -32.80
C SER A 365 4.31 -22.70 -31.70
N ASP A 366 4.74 -23.57 -30.78
CA ASP A 366 5.67 -23.20 -29.70
C ASP A 366 6.95 -22.53 -30.22
N ALA A 367 7.46 -22.99 -31.36
CA ALA A 367 8.63 -22.41 -32.02
C ALA A 367 8.46 -20.93 -32.41
N SER A 368 7.22 -20.44 -32.55
CA SER A 368 6.92 -19.06 -32.94
C SER A 368 6.68 -18.14 -31.74
N ILE A 369 6.37 -18.68 -30.56
CA ILE A 369 5.95 -17.89 -29.39
C ILE A 369 7.04 -16.92 -28.99
N GLN A 370 8.30 -17.37 -28.90
CA GLN A 370 9.41 -16.51 -28.50
C GLN A 370 9.57 -15.34 -29.49
N SER A 371 9.56 -15.61 -30.80
CA SER A 371 9.68 -14.56 -31.81
C SER A 371 8.52 -13.58 -31.77
N ILE A 372 7.28 -14.05 -31.53
CA ILE A 372 6.12 -13.17 -31.42
C ILE A 372 6.23 -12.30 -30.16
N CYS A 373 6.55 -12.90 -29.02
CA CYS A 373 6.70 -12.18 -27.75
C CYS A 373 7.82 -11.14 -27.83
N LYS A 374 8.94 -11.46 -28.48
CA LYS A 374 10.10 -10.59 -28.59
C LYS A 374 9.92 -9.51 -29.65
N ASP A 375 9.58 -9.89 -30.87
CA ASP A 375 9.67 -9.01 -32.04
C ASP A 375 8.31 -8.43 -32.46
N GLY A 376 7.22 -9.01 -31.96
CA GLY A 376 5.84 -8.72 -32.35
C GLY A 376 5.34 -9.67 -33.44
N PHE A 377 4.12 -9.43 -33.93
CA PHE A 377 3.58 -10.18 -35.05
C PHE A 377 4.16 -9.66 -36.37
N ASP A 378 5.00 -10.46 -37.01
CA ASP A 378 5.66 -10.15 -38.28
C ASP A 378 4.70 -10.33 -39.48
N PRO A 379 4.31 -9.25 -40.17
CA PRO A 379 3.44 -9.29 -41.34
C PRO A 379 3.98 -10.13 -42.49
N MET A 380 5.30 -10.30 -42.58
CA MET A 380 5.94 -11.12 -43.62
C MET A 380 5.72 -12.62 -43.39
N ARG A 381 5.29 -13.02 -42.20
CA ARG A 381 4.98 -14.43 -41.84
C ARG A 381 3.52 -14.81 -42.00
N ARG A 382 2.69 -13.88 -42.50
CA ARG A 382 1.27 -14.13 -42.79
C ARG A 382 1.13 -15.29 -43.79
N THR A 383 0.32 -16.27 -43.42
CA THR A 383 -0.05 -17.39 -44.29
C THR A 383 -1.56 -17.63 -44.16
N GLY A 384 -2.18 -18.28 -45.14
CA GLY A 384 -3.59 -18.69 -45.06
C GLY A 384 -4.59 -17.56 -44.80
N GLN A 385 -4.52 -16.49 -45.60
CA GLN A 385 -5.25 -15.22 -45.39
C GLN A 385 -6.73 -15.27 -45.85
N PHE A 386 -7.48 -16.30 -45.41
CA PHE A 386 -8.84 -16.60 -45.85
C PHE A 386 -9.86 -15.47 -45.60
N TYR A 387 -9.73 -14.74 -44.50
CA TYR A 387 -10.67 -13.69 -44.08
C TYR A 387 -10.21 -12.26 -44.44
N GLY A 388 -9.13 -12.16 -45.22
CA GLY A 388 -8.48 -10.91 -45.59
C GLY A 388 -7.05 -10.81 -45.04
N ARG A 389 -6.35 -9.74 -45.44
CA ARG A 389 -4.98 -9.46 -45.03
C ARG A 389 -4.92 -9.08 -43.54
N GLY A 390 -4.09 -9.78 -42.76
CA GLY A 390 -3.80 -9.45 -41.36
C GLY A 390 -3.40 -10.65 -40.50
N GLU A 391 -3.09 -10.33 -39.25
CA GLU A 391 -2.90 -11.26 -38.14
C GLU A 391 -4.26 -11.70 -37.58
N TYR A 392 -4.43 -13.00 -37.30
CA TYR A 392 -5.72 -13.57 -36.92
C TYR A 392 -5.75 -13.86 -35.43
N PHE A 393 -6.85 -13.49 -34.79
CA PHE A 393 -7.08 -13.66 -33.35
C PHE A 393 -8.45 -14.28 -33.10
N GLY A 394 -8.53 -15.23 -32.18
CA GLY A 394 -9.78 -15.85 -31.76
C GLY A 394 -10.54 -14.97 -30.76
N LYS A 395 -11.87 -14.96 -30.87
CA LYS A 395 -12.75 -14.37 -29.83
C LYS A 395 -12.70 -15.14 -28.53
N THR A 396 -12.54 -16.46 -28.62
CA THR A 396 -12.41 -17.37 -27.48
C THR A 396 -11.10 -18.13 -27.59
N ALA A 397 -10.60 -18.61 -26.45
CA ALA A 397 -9.39 -19.42 -26.41
C ALA A 397 -9.54 -20.72 -27.21
N ASP A 398 -10.73 -21.36 -27.17
CA ASP A 398 -11.02 -22.60 -27.90
C ASP A 398 -10.78 -22.48 -29.41
N ILE A 399 -11.15 -21.33 -29.99
CA ILE A 399 -10.92 -21.04 -31.41
C ILE A 399 -9.41 -21.00 -31.67
N SER A 400 -8.64 -20.33 -30.81
CA SER A 400 -7.19 -20.22 -30.95
C SER A 400 -6.46 -21.53 -30.67
N MET A 401 -6.97 -22.40 -29.79
CA MET A 401 -6.36 -23.70 -29.48
C MET A 401 -6.22 -24.61 -30.71
N GLY A 402 -7.18 -24.55 -31.64
CA GLY A 402 -7.10 -25.29 -32.91
C GLY A 402 -5.86 -24.94 -33.75
N TYR A 403 -5.28 -23.74 -33.52
CA TYR A 403 -4.10 -23.25 -34.23
C TYR A 403 -2.79 -23.48 -33.47
N CYS A 404 -2.85 -24.04 -32.24
CA CYS A 404 -1.67 -24.37 -31.45
C CYS A 404 -0.90 -25.60 -31.98
N LYS A 405 -1.40 -26.27 -33.04
CA LYS A 405 -0.77 -27.44 -33.70
C LYS A 405 -0.38 -28.57 -32.73
N GLY A 406 -1.23 -28.85 -31.74
CA GLY A 406 -1.00 -29.87 -30.72
C GLY A 406 -0.12 -29.42 -29.55
N ASN A 407 0.30 -28.15 -29.52
CA ASN A 407 1.02 -27.59 -28.38
C ASN A 407 0.06 -27.09 -27.29
N TYR A 408 0.64 -26.59 -26.20
CA TYR A 408 -0.03 -26.28 -24.94
C TYR A 408 0.04 -24.79 -24.58
N HIS A 409 0.26 -23.92 -25.56
CA HIS A 409 0.49 -22.50 -25.31
C HIS A 409 -0.42 -21.61 -26.15
N LEU A 410 -1.04 -20.63 -25.49
CA LEU A 410 -1.78 -19.54 -26.10
C LEU A 410 -1.09 -18.21 -25.79
N ILE A 411 -1.32 -17.22 -26.62
CA ILE A 411 -0.90 -15.83 -26.36
C ILE A 411 -2.18 -15.00 -26.19
N LEU A 412 -2.33 -14.33 -25.05
CA LEU A 412 -3.30 -13.26 -24.91
C LEU A 412 -2.69 -11.97 -25.43
N CYS A 413 -3.36 -11.36 -26.39
CA CYS A 413 -2.94 -10.11 -26.99
C CYS A 413 -3.88 -8.98 -26.59
N TYR A 414 -3.32 -7.79 -26.41
CA TYR A 414 -4.09 -6.56 -26.37
C TYR A 414 -4.01 -5.88 -27.73
N VAL A 415 -5.16 -5.62 -28.34
CA VAL A 415 -5.28 -5.07 -29.70
C VAL A 415 -5.92 -3.69 -29.64
N LEU A 416 -5.32 -2.72 -30.32
CA LEU A 416 -5.85 -1.37 -30.45
C LEU A 416 -7.07 -1.37 -31.38
N LYS A 417 -8.16 -0.70 -30.98
CA LYS A 417 -9.31 -0.44 -31.85
C LYS A 417 -8.89 0.59 -32.91
N SER A 418 -9.04 0.23 -34.18
CA SER A 418 -8.75 1.09 -35.31
C SER A 418 -9.49 0.62 -36.57
N ASP A 419 -9.40 1.39 -37.65
CA ASP A 419 -9.87 1.01 -38.98
C ASP A 419 -9.10 -0.18 -39.57
N LYS A 420 -8.00 -0.61 -38.93
CA LYS A 420 -7.20 -1.79 -39.32
C LYS A 420 -7.68 -3.08 -38.67
N VAL A 421 -8.69 -3.03 -37.80
CA VAL A 421 -9.26 -4.22 -37.18
C VAL A 421 -10.58 -4.57 -37.87
N LYS A 422 -10.65 -5.78 -38.41
CA LYS A 422 -11.88 -6.36 -38.98
C LYS A 422 -12.39 -7.47 -38.07
N THR A 423 -13.61 -7.32 -37.57
CA THR A 423 -14.31 -8.42 -36.87
C THR A 423 -14.84 -9.43 -37.88
N ILE A 424 -14.66 -10.71 -37.59
CA ILE A 424 -15.21 -11.84 -38.33
C ILE A 424 -15.97 -12.75 -37.36
N ASP A 425 -16.68 -13.76 -37.87
CA ASP A 425 -17.53 -14.62 -37.04
C ASP A 425 -16.74 -15.25 -35.88
N ILE A 426 -15.59 -15.83 -36.20
CA ILE A 426 -14.74 -16.57 -35.26
C ILE A 426 -13.72 -15.70 -34.50
N GLY A 427 -13.59 -14.42 -34.84
CA GLY A 427 -12.36 -13.72 -34.47
C GLY A 427 -12.22 -12.28 -34.93
N TYR A 428 -10.96 -11.87 -34.99
CA TYR A 428 -10.52 -10.58 -35.45
C TYR A 428 -9.35 -10.75 -36.42
N VAL A 429 -9.31 -9.90 -37.44
CA VAL A 429 -8.19 -9.77 -38.36
C VAL A 429 -7.62 -8.38 -38.17
N VAL A 430 -6.33 -8.28 -37.85
CA VAL A 430 -5.64 -7.00 -37.64
C VAL A 430 -4.64 -6.79 -38.76
N ASP A 431 -4.79 -5.74 -39.55
CA ASP A 431 -3.90 -5.46 -40.68
C ASP A 431 -2.74 -4.53 -40.25
N ASN A 432 -1.72 -5.10 -39.61
CA ASN A 432 -0.49 -4.37 -39.32
C ASN A 432 0.23 -3.93 -40.62
N PRO A 433 0.96 -2.80 -40.63
CA PRO A 433 1.71 -2.31 -41.79
C PRO A 433 2.66 -3.36 -42.37
N ALA A 434 2.70 -3.51 -43.70
CA ALA A 434 3.54 -4.52 -44.35
C ALA A 434 5.05 -4.29 -44.17
N ASP A 435 5.47 -3.05 -43.93
CA ASP A 435 6.86 -2.68 -43.62
C ASP A 435 7.24 -2.96 -42.15
N TRP A 436 6.26 -3.39 -41.34
CA TRP A 436 6.41 -3.70 -39.92
C TRP A 436 6.96 -2.54 -39.07
N SER A 437 6.75 -1.31 -39.54
CA SER A 437 7.19 -0.08 -38.87
C SER A 437 6.50 0.14 -37.51
N TYR A 438 5.29 -0.38 -37.34
CA TYR A 438 4.54 -0.36 -36.09
C TYR A 438 3.55 -1.53 -36.01
N SER A 439 2.88 -1.69 -34.86
CA SER A 439 1.92 -2.76 -34.59
C SER A 439 0.71 -2.25 -33.81
N TYR A 440 -0.48 -2.75 -34.12
CA TYR A 440 -1.70 -2.58 -33.34
C TYR A 440 -1.92 -3.70 -32.31
N CYS A 441 -1.03 -4.71 -32.28
CA CYS A 441 -1.15 -5.88 -31.43
C CYS A 441 0.03 -5.95 -30.46
N LEU A 442 -0.25 -6.08 -29.16
CA LEU A 442 0.72 -6.34 -28.11
C LEU A 442 0.57 -7.79 -27.61
N PRO A 443 1.52 -8.70 -27.87
CA PRO A 443 1.53 -10.02 -27.24
C PRO A 443 1.88 -9.88 -25.76
N LEU A 444 0.87 -10.01 -24.89
CA LEU A 444 0.97 -9.57 -23.50
C LEU A 444 1.27 -10.71 -22.52
N LEU A 445 0.47 -11.77 -22.58
CA LEU A 445 0.58 -12.92 -21.66
C LEU A 445 0.72 -14.21 -22.48
N VAL A 446 1.52 -15.15 -22.00
CA VAL A 446 1.58 -16.53 -22.50
C VAL A 446 0.89 -17.43 -21.49
N ILE A 447 -0.08 -18.21 -21.96
CA ILE A 447 -0.87 -19.13 -21.16
C ILE A 447 -0.46 -20.55 -21.53
N THR A 448 0.15 -21.26 -20.58
CA THR A 448 0.36 -22.70 -20.66
C THR A 448 -0.88 -23.41 -20.11
N TYR A 449 -1.39 -24.38 -20.85
CA TYR A 449 -2.57 -25.16 -20.48
C TYR A 449 -2.35 -26.66 -20.57
N GLY A 450 -3.26 -27.45 -20.02
CA GLY A 450 -3.19 -28.90 -20.11
C GLY A 450 -1.95 -29.46 -19.40
N ASN A 451 -1.19 -30.29 -20.11
CA ASN A 451 0.05 -30.90 -19.62
C ASN A 451 1.31 -30.15 -20.10
N GLY A 452 1.15 -28.93 -20.62
CA GLY A 452 2.27 -28.09 -21.03
C GLY A 452 3.16 -27.69 -19.87
N LYS A 453 4.41 -27.33 -20.18
CA LYS A 453 5.32 -26.69 -19.22
C LYS A 453 5.45 -25.21 -19.55
N PRO A 454 5.57 -24.32 -18.55
CA PRO A 454 5.85 -22.91 -18.77
C PRO A 454 7.02 -22.71 -19.74
N VAL A 455 6.95 -21.68 -20.58
CA VAL A 455 8.04 -21.36 -21.50
C VAL A 455 9.27 -20.87 -20.72
N ILE A 456 10.46 -21.29 -21.14
CA ILE A 456 11.70 -21.06 -20.39
C ILE A 456 12.34 -19.69 -20.63
N PHE A 457 11.82 -18.92 -21.59
CA PHE A 457 12.38 -17.63 -22.03
C PHE A 457 11.60 -16.42 -21.52
N LEU A 458 10.51 -16.64 -20.79
CA LEU A 458 9.77 -15.61 -20.07
C LEU A 458 10.01 -15.77 -18.57
N ASP A 459 9.68 -14.72 -17.82
CA ASP A 459 9.82 -14.71 -16.37
C ASP A 459 8.90 -15.73 -15.70
N LYS A 460 9.01 -15.83 -14.37
CA LYS A 460 8.21 -16.74 -13.56
C LYS A 460 6.71 -16.55 -13.80
N THR A 461 5.98 -17.63 -13.61
CA THR A 461 4.52 -17.65 -13.70
C THR A 461 3.93 -16.61 -12.74
N LEU A 462 2.98 -15.85 -13.25
CA LEU A 462 2.25 -14.83 -12.54
C LEU A 462 1.22 -15.46 -11.58
N ASN A 463 0.67 -16.62 -11.91
CA ASN A 463 -0.52 -17.18 -11.26
C ASN A 463 -0.27 -18.26 -10.20
#